data_AF-A0A8H5EST3-F1
#
_entry.id   AF-A0A8H5EST3-F1
#
_cell.length_a   1.000
_cell.length_b   1.000
_cell.length_c   1.000
_cell.angle_alpha   90.00
_cell.angle_beta   90.00
_cell.angle_gamma   90.00
#
_symmetry.space_group_name_H-M   'P 1'
#
loop_
_entity.id
_entity.type
_entity.pdbx_description
1 polymer ?
#
loop_
_entity_poly.entity_id
_entity_poly.type
_entity_poly.pdbx_seq_one_letter_code
_entity_poly.pdbx_strand_id
1 'polypeptide(L)'
;MVSTKSLFASLLSFATLASCHYTFPGLVVNGVSSADWTYIRKTNNFNSNAPVTDVTSADFRCYTSQTNAVASTALVTAGSKIGINANQAVYHPGVINVYMAKAPSGKSAASFDGSGQVWFKVYQISAVTNGGSTITFPAQNQPGYSFTIPKNLPNGDYLVRIEQAALHAASTFGGAQWYISCSQITVTGGGSGTPGPLVSIPGVYTGNEPGILINIYYPIPKTYTQPGPSVWSG
;
A
#
# COMPACT_ATOMS: atom_id res chain seq x y z
N MET A 1 35.61 -52.63 -30.59
CA MET A 1 35.88 -51.64 -29.51
C MET A 1 36.34 -50.37 -30.21
N VAL A 2 35.71 -49.19 -30.14
CA VAL A 2 34.92 -48.54 -29.10
C VAL A 2 33.84 -47.68 -29.79
N SER A 3 32.61 -47.72 -29.30
CA SER A 3 31.49 -46.89 -29.76
C SER A 3 31.41 -45.64 -28.89
N THR A 4 31.61 -44.46 -29.48
CA THR A 4 31.48 -43.16 -28.82
C THR A 4 30.01 -42.77 -28.76
N LYS A 5 29.39 -42.93 -27.58
CA LYS A 5 28.07 -42.38 -27.27
C LYS A 5 28.23 -40.93 -26.83
N SER A 6 27.81 -39.98 -27.67
CA SER A 6 27.68 -38.58 -27.27
C SER A 6 26.49 -38.44 -26.31
N LEU A 7 26.76 -38.11 -25.04
CA LEU A 7 25.73 -37.68 -24.10
C LEU A 7 25.31 -36.23 -24.43
N PHE A 8 24.05 -36.04 -24.80
CA PHE A 8 23.40 -34.74 -24.79
C PHE A 8 22.96 -34.43 -23.35
N ALA A 9 23.65 -33.51 -22.69
CA ALA A 9 23.21 -32.96 -21.40
C ALA A 9 22.34 -31.71 -21.67
N SER A 10 21.02 -31.88 -21.61
CA SER A 10 20.08 -30.76 -21.69
C SER A 10 20.06 -30.01 -20.35
N LEU A 11 20.70 -28.84 -20.32
CA LEU A 11 20.70 -27.94 -19.16
C LEU A 11 19.34 -27.22 -19.09
N LEU A 12 18.39 -27.70 -18.28
CA LEU A 12 17.18 -26.93 -17.95
C LEU A 12 17.59 -25.74 -17.07
N SER A 13 17.70 -24.56 -17.68
CA SER A 13 17.83 -23.30 -16.96
C SER A 13 16.47 -22.93 -16.40
N PHE A 14 16.24 -23.15 -15.10
CA PHE A 14 15.12 -22.54 -14.39
C PHE A 14 15.40 -21.04 -14.28
N ALA A 15 14.85 -20.26 -15.23
CA ALA A 15 14.76 -18.82 -15.06
C ALA A 15 13.76 -18.56 -13.92
N THR A 16 14.27 -18.30 -12.71
CA THR A 16 13.46 -17.68 -11.67
C THR A 16 13.11 -16.27 -12.17
N LEU A 17 11.90 -16.11 -12.70
CA LEU A 17 11.30 -14.80 -12.86
C LEU A 17 11.10 -14.24 -11.45
N ALA A 18 12.13 -13.60 -10.90
CA ALA A 18 11.97 -12.75 -9.74
C ALA A 18 11.00 -11.65 -10.16
N SER A 19 9.73 -11.79 -9.76
CA SER A 19 8.74 -10.76 -10.03
C SER A 19 9.15 -9.55 -9.21
N CYS A 20 9.73 -8.57 -9.88
CA CYS A 20 10.13 -7.32 -9.28
C CYS A 20 8.92 -6.44 -8.85
N HIS A 21 7.73 -6.98 -8.63
CA HIS A 21 6.56 -6.15 -8.39
C HIS A 21 5.61 -6.92 -7.49
N TYR A 22 4.93 -6.25 -6.55
CA TYR A 22 4.11 -6.90 -5.54
C TYR A 22 2.68 -6.35 -5.50
N THR A 23 1.79 -7.09 -4.86
CA THR A 23 0.43 -6.65 -4.52
C THR A 23 0.23 -6.76 -3.02
N PHE A 24 -0.84 -6.17 -2.51
CA PHE A 24 -1.25 -6.25 -1.10
C PHE A 24 -2.60 -7.00 -0.97
N PRO A 25 -2.61 -8.34 -1.12
CA PRO A 25 -3.87 -9.09 -1.26
C PRO A 25 -4.48 -9.57 0.06
N GLY A 26 -3.70 -9.72 1.13
CA GLY A 26 -4.13 -10.38 2.37
C GLY A 26 -4.37 -9.40 3.51
N LEU A 27 -5.54 -9.47 4.16
CA LEU A 27 -5.81 -8.75 5.40
C LEU A 27 -5.51 -9.67 6.59
N VAL A 28 -4.81 -9.15 7.59
CA VAL A 28 -4.55 -9.82 8.86
C VAL A 28 -5.42 -9.20 9.95
N VAL A 29 -6.28 -10.00 10.56
CA VAL A 29 -7.12 -9.60 11.70
C VAL A 29 -6.87 -10.58 12.84
N ASN A 30 -6.57 -10.05 14.04
CA ASN A 30 -6.26 -10.87 15.22
C ASN A 30 -5.15 -11.91 14.98
N GLY A 31 -4.14 -11.54 14.17
CA GLY A 31 -3.02 -12.43 13.83
C GLY A 31 -3.33 -13.49 12.77
N VAL A 32 -4.56 -13.57 12.27
CA VAL A 32 -4.97 -14.52 11.23
C VAL A 32 -5.00 -13.82 9.87
N SER A 33 -4.21 -14.33 8.92
CA SER A 33 -4.25 -13.85 7.53
C SER A 33 -5.47 -14.44 6.81
N SER A 34 -6.24 -13.59 6.15
CA SER A 34 -7.28 -14.04 5.22
C SER A 34 -6.66 -14.66 3.96
N ALA A 35 -7.47 -15.41 3.20
CA ALA A 35 -7.13 -15.69 1.81
C ALA A 35 -7.07 -14.38 1.00
N ASP A 36 -6.26 -14.39 -0.05
CA ASP A 36 -6.07 -13.25 -0.94
C ASP A 36 -7.41 -12.70 -1.46
N TRP A 37 -7.55 -11.38 -1.41
CA TRP A 37 -8.70 -10.63 -1.92
C TRP A 37 -10.04 -10.93 -1.21
N THR A 38 -10.02 -11.63 -0.06
CA THR A 38 -11.25 -11.92 0.70
C THR A 38 -11.88 -10.64 1.25
N TYR A 39 -11.06 -9.82 1.91
CA TYR A 39 -11.47 -8.53 2.50
C TYR A 39 -10.85 -7.33 1.79
N ILE A 40 -10.03 -7.59 0.77
CA ILE A 40 -9.32 -6.58 -0.02
C ILE A 40 -9.91 -6.58 -1.42
N ARG A 41 -10.27 -5.39 -1.91
CA ARG A 41 -10.73 -5.22 -3.28
C ARG A 41 -9.63 -5.62 -4.24
N LYS A 42 -9.88 -6.65 -5.06
CA LYS A 42 -8.94 -7.16 -6.05
C LYS A 42 -8.49 -6.05 -6.99
N THR A 43 -7.19 -5.79 -7.03
CA THR A 43 -6.61 -4.68 -7.78
C THR A 43 -6.37 -5.06 -9.24
N ASN A 44 -6.28 -4.06 -10.14
CA ASN A 44 -6.03 -4.26 -11.56
C ASN A 44 -4.73 -5.02 -11.83
N ASN A 45 -3.73 -4.84 -10.95
CA ASN A 45 -2.44 -5.50 -11.04
C ASN A 45 -2.38 -6.88 -10.36
N PHE A 46 -3.50 -7.51 -10.00
CA PHE A 46 -3.49 -8.80 -9.29
C PHE A 46 -2.66 -9.91 -9.96
N ASN A 47 -2.49 -9.84 -11.29
CA ASN A 47 -1.63 -10.75 -12.07
C ASN A 47 -0.28 -10.13 -12.44
N SER A 48 -0.26 -8.88 -12.91
CA SER A 48 0.95 -8.24 -13.44
C SER A 48 1.86 -7.68 -12.35
N ASN A 49 1.30 -7.44 -11.17
CA ASN A 49 1.86 -6.69 -10.05
C ASN A 49 2.29 -5.24 -10.39
N ALA A 50 2.02 -4.75 -11.60
CA ALA A 50 2.39 -3.40 -12.07
C ALA A 50 1.94 -2.28 -11.11
N PRO A 51 2.70 -1.18 -11.01
CA PRO A 51 2.34 -0.07 -10.13
C PRO A 51 1.35 0.88 -10.82
N VAL A 52 0.70 1.72 -10.03
CA VAL A 52 0.15 2.99 -10.51
C VAL A 52 1.29 4.02 -10.52
N THR A 53 1.38 4.89 -11.53
CA THR A 53 2.38 5.98 -11.60
C THR A 53 1.73 7.36 -11.71
N ASP A 54 0.52 7.44 -12.23
CA ASP A 54 -0.27 8.67 -12.31
C ASP A 54 -1.10 8.88 -11.03
N VAL A 55 -0.68 9.86 -10.22
CA VAL A 55 -1.34 10.24 -8.96
C VAL A 55 -2.68 10.96 -9.15
N THR A 56 -2.99 11.38 -10.38
CA THR A 56 -4.25 12.05 -10.73
C THR A 56 -5.32 11.07 -11.20
N SER A 57 -4.94 9.83 -11.53
CA SER A 57 -5.84 8.78 -11.97
C SER A 57 -6.84 8.37 -10.88
N ALA A 58 -8.05 8.00 -11.28
CA ALA A 58 -9.04 7.39 -10.37
C ALA A 58 -8.51 6.07 -9.76
N ASP A 59 -7.66 5.34 -10.50
CA ASP A 59 -7.01 4.12 -10.01
C ASP A 59 -6.04 4.38 -8.84
N PHE A 60 -5.59 5.62 -8.65
CA PHE A 60 -4.74 5.99 -7.52
C PHE A 60 -5.42 5.77 -6.15
N ARG A 61 -6.76 5.68 -6.13
CA ARG A 61 -7.53 5.45 -4.91
C ARG A 61 -7.45 4.00 -4.43
N CYS A 62 -7.99 3.06 -5.18
CA CYS A 62 -8.05 1.64 -4.79
C CYS A 62 -7.56 0.69 -5.89
N TYR A 63 -7.14 1.23 -7.04
CA TYR A 63 -6.63 0.50 -8.19
C TYR A 63 -7.55 -0.63 -8.70
N THR A 64 -8.83 -0.32 -8.90
CA THR A 64 -9.89 -1.32 -9.17
C THR A 64 -10.73 -1.02 -10.40
N SER A 65 -10.31 -0.10 -11.29
CA SER A 65 -11.09 0.29 -12.47
C SER A 65 -11.38 -0.85 -13.46
N GLN A 66 -10.61 -1.95 -13.42
CA GLN A 66 -10.69 -3.05 -14.39
C GLN A 66 -11.19 -4.37 -13.78
N THR A 67 -11.43 -4.43 -12.47
CA THR A 67 -11.70 -5.70 -11.78
C THR A 67 -13.14 -5.87 -11.31
N ASN A 68 -13.99 -4.83 -11.39
CA ASN A 68 -15.32 -4.82 -10.76
C ASN A 68 -15.27 -5.38 -9.33
N ALA A 69 -14.26 -4.96 -8.56
CA ALA A 69 -13.85 -5.65 -7.35
C ALA A 69 -15.00 -5.81 -6.35
N VAL A 70 -15.25 -7.06 -5.97
CA VAL A 70 -16.12 -7.45 -4.86
C VAL A 70 -15.25 -8.05 -3.76
N ALA A 71 -15.47 -7.61 -2.52
CA ALA A 71 -14.82 -8.15 -1.33
C ALA A 71 -15.83 -8.22 -0.18
N SER A 72 -15.59 -9.12 0.77
CA SER A 72 -16.30 -9.16 2.05
C SER A 72 -15.80 -8.05 2.97
N THR A 73 -16.51 -7.80 4.06
CA THR A 73 -16.13 -6.80 5.08
C THR A 73 -15.68 -7.52 6.36
N ALA A 74 -14.49 -7.22 6.87
CA ALA A 74 -13.99 -7.82 8.10
C ALA A 74 -14.46 -7.05 9.34
N LEU A 75 -14.91 -7.75 10.37
CA LEU A 75 -15.23 -7.14 11.65
C LEU A 75 -13.95 -6.94 12.49
N VAL A 76 -13.74 -5.72 12.98
CA VAL A 76 -12.58 -5.35 13.81
C VAL A 76 -13.01 -4.46 14.97
N THR A 77 -12.19 -4.39 16.02
CA THR A 77 -12.40 -3.47 17.13
C THR A 77 -11.40 -2.31 17.06
N ALA A 78 -11.85 -1.10 17.40
CA ALA A 78 -10.94 0.03 17.58
C ALA A 78 -9.89 -0.30 18.66
N GLY A 79 -8.64 0.12 18.44
CA GLY A 79 -7.51 -0.24 19.29
C GLY A 79 -6.91 -1.63 19.00
N SER A 80 -7.53 -2.47 18.16
CA SER A 80 -6.92 -3.73 17.73
C SER A 80 -5.83 -3.50 16.68
N LYS A 81 -4.87 -4.42 16.63
CA LYS A 81 -3.84 -4.46 15.59
C LYS A 81 -4.35 -5.24 14.39
N ILE A 82 -4.28 -4.63 13.22
CA ILE A 82 -4.52 -5.28 11.92
C ILE A 82 -3.26 -5.20 11.06
N GLY A 83 -3.20 -6.01 10.02
CA GLY A 83 -2.10 -5.99 9.07
C GLY A 83 -2.56 -6.17 7.63
N ILE A 84 -1.72 -5.79 6.69
CA ILE A 84 -1.92 -6.00 5.27
C ILE A 84 -0.65 -6.67 4.73
N ASN A 85 -0.79 -7.91 4.29
CA ASN A 85 0.29 -8.72 3.74
C ASN A 85 0.47 -8.41 2.26
N ALA A 86 1.73 -8.39 1.83
CA ALA A 86 2.08 -8.41 0.43
C ALA A 86 2.17 -9.85 -0.08
N ASN A 87 2.03 -10.06 -1.39
CA ASN A 87 2.19 -11.38 -2.01
C ASN A 87 3.66 -11.86 -2.05
N GLN A 88 4.60 -10.99 -1.70
CA GLN A 88 6.02 -11.25 -1.51
C GLN A 88 6.67 -10.10 -0.73
N ALA A 89 7.97 -10.17 -0.45
CA ALA A 89 8.67 -9.09 0.21
C ALA A 89 8.57 -7.77 -0.56
N VAL A 90 8.26 -6.68 0.14
CA VAL A 90 8.15 -5.33 -0.39
C VAL A 90 9.55 -4.75 -0.57
N TYR A 91 10.20 -5.13 -1.66
CA TYR A 91 11.65 -5.03 -1.77
C TYR A 91 12.13 -3.70 -2.39
N HIS A 92 11.25 -2.86 -2.96
CA HIS A 92 11.67 -1.54 -3.45
C HIS A 92 11.92 -0.57 -2.29
N PRO A 93 12.96 0.27 -2.37
CA PRO A 93 13.16 1.36 -1.43
C PRO A 93 11.99 2.34 -1.53
N GLY A 94 11.36 2.64 -0.41
CA GLY A 94 10.19 3.49 -0.38
C GLY A 94 9.56 3.61 0.99
N VAL A 95 8.44 4.32 1.04
CA VAL A 95 7.72 4.63 2.27
C VAL A 95 6.31 4.06 2.24
N ILE A 96 5.73 3.90 3.43
CA ILE A 96 4.35 3.44 3.60
C ILE A 96 3.49 4.56 4.13
N ASN A 97 2.29 4.69 3.59
CA ASN A 97 1.18 5.35 4.25
C ASN A 97 0.00 4.39 4.31
N VAL A 98 -0.78 4.47 5.39
CA VAL A 98 -2.09 3.84 5.47
C VAL A 98 -3.12 4.91 5.76
N TYR A 99 -4.18 4.92 4.96
CA TYR A 99 -5.31 5.81 5.09
C TYR A 99 -6.57 5.03 5.45
N MET A 100 -7.50 5.70 6.12
CA MET A 100 -8.84 5.21 6.32
C MET A 100 -9.86 6.22 5.79
N ALA A 101 -11.00 5.73 5.32
CA ALA A 101 -12.13 6.56 4.93
C ALA A 101 -13.43 5.94 5.43
N LYS A 102 -14.23 6.73 6.16
CA LYS A 102 -15.51 6.28 6.70
C LYS A 102 -16.57 6.24 5.60
N ALA A 103 -17.30 5.14 5.48
CA ALA A 103 -18.48 5.08 4.63
C ALA A 103 -19.52 6.09 5.13
N PRO A 104 -20.14 6.90 4.25
CA PRO A 104 -21.18 7.83 4.66
C PRO A 104 -22.41 7.09 5.17
N SER A 105 -23.26 7.78 5.93
CA SER A 105 -24.51 7.21 6.44
C SER A 105 -25.34 6.57 5.32
N GLY A 106 -25.87 5.37 5.57
CA GLY A 106 -26.64 4.60 4.60
C GLY A 106 -25.82 3.86 3.53
N LYS A 107 -24.47 3.96 3.55
CA LYS A 107 -23.58 3.15 2.71
C LYS A 107 -22.78 2.15 3.55
N SER A 108 -22.46 1.01 2.94
CA SER A 108 -21.52 0.05 3.50
C SER A 108 -20.13 0.26 2.91
N ALA A 109 -19.12 -0.39 3.50
CA ALA A 109 -17.77 -0.42 2.91
C ALA A 109 -17.78 -1.04 1.51
N ALA A 110 -18.73 -1.93 1.18
CA ALA A 110 -18.84 -2.54 -0.14
C ALA A 110 -19.38 -1.58 -1.21
N SER A 111 -20.35 -0.71 -0.87
CA SER A 111 -20.98 0.24 -1.82
C SER A 111 -20.34 1.64 -1.85
N PHE A 112 -19.40 1.90 -0.94
CA PHE A 112 -18.66 3.15 -0.87
C PHE A 112 -17.39 3.11 -1.71
N ASP A 113 -17.24 4.01 -2.68
CA ASP A 113 -16.08 4.06 -3.57
C ASP A 113 -14.91 4.87 -3.02
N GLY A 114 -15.06 5.54 -1.87
CA GLY A 114 -14.03 6.41 -1.28
C GLY A 114 -13.86 7.76 -1.98
N SER A 115 -14.82 8.21 -2.79
CA SER A 115 -14.75 9.54 -3.43
C SER A 115 -14.97 10.68 -2.44
N GLY A 116 -14.43 11.86 -2.78
CA GLY A 116 -14.51 13.07 -1.95
C GLY A 116 -13.34 13.22 -0.96
N GLN A 117 -13.42 14.27 -0.15
CA GLN A 117 -12.42 14.60 0.87
C GLN A 117 -12.71 13.82 2.17
N VAL A 118 -12.41 12.52 2.15
CA VAL A 118 -12.86 11.56 3.18
C VAL A 118 -11.73 10.75 3.79
N TRP A 119 -10.52 10.84 3.24
CA TRP A 119 -9.37 10.04 3.66
C TRP A 119 -8.56 10.75 4.73
N PHE A 120 -8.18 10.04 5.78
CA PHE A 120 -7.22 10.50 6.78
C PHE A 120 -6.13 9.45 6.96
N LYS A 121 -4.90 9.89 7.21
CA LYS A 121 -3.77 8.98 7.42
C LYS A 121 -3.80 8.45 8.86
N VAL A 122 -3.61 7.15 9.04
CA VAL A 122 -3.59 6.49 10.36
C VAL A 122 -2.25 5.85 10.70
N TYR A 123 -1.40 5.65 9.69
CA TYR A 123 -0.09 5.04 9.89
C TYR A 123 0.87 5.44 8.77
N GLN A 124 2.15 5.49 9.09
CA GLN A 124 3.21 5.66 8.11
C GLN A 124 4.51 5.00 8.55
N ILE A 125 5.34 4.64 7.58
CA ILE A 125 6.76 4.32 7.79
C ILE A 125 7.54 5.19 6.82
N SER A 126 8.30 6.14 7.37
CA SER A 126 9.07 7.11 6.58
C SER A 126 10.49 6.64 6.34
N ALA A 127 11.17 7.25 5.37
CA ALA A 127 12.60 7.08 5.17
C ALA A 127 13.37 7.75 6.32
N VAL A 128 14.54 7.20 6.65
CA VAL A 128 15.45 7.77 7.65
C VAL A 128 16.66 8.33 6.92
N THR A 129 16.99 9.59 7.19
CA THR A 129 18.13 10.29 6.56
C THR A 129 19.15 10.68 7.62
N ASN A 130 20.44 10.69 7.25
CA ASN A 130 21.53 11.15 8.12
C ASN A 130 22.27 12.33 7.46
N GLY A 131 21.60 13.48 7.31
CA GLY A 131 22.24 14.72 6.86
C GLY A 131 22.88 14.67 5.47
N GLY A 132 22.50 13.70 4.64
CA GLY A 132 23.03 13.48 3.29
C GLY A 132 24.14 12.44 3.23
N SER A 133 24.47 11.78 4.33
CA SER A 133 25.39 10.64 4.36
C SER A 133 24.70 9.33 3.99
N THR A 134 23.47 9.12 4.48
CA THR A 134 22.66 7.93 4.17
C THR A 134 21.18 8.28 4.06
N ILE A 135 20.48 7.45 3.28
CA ILE A 135 19.02 7.31 3.32
C ILE A 135 18.69 5.82 3.43
N THR A 136 17.84 5.45 4.38
CA THR A 136 17.36 4.07 4.56
C THR A 136 15.85 4.02 4.59
N PHE A 137 15.29 2.88 4.21
CA PHE A 137 13.85 2.67 4.08
C PHE A 137 13.43 1.53 5.00
N PRO A 138 13.00 1.80 6.25
CA PRO A 138 12.59 0.77 7.20
C PRO A 138 11.42 -0.10 6.72
N ALA A 139 10.64 0.40 5.75
CA ALA A 139 9.58 -0.37 5.12
C ALA A 139 10.09 -1.44 4.12
N GLN A 140 11.34 -1.35 3.67
CA GLN A 140 11.87 -2.25 2.66
C GLN A 140 12.03 -3.68 3.21
N ASN A 141 11.86 -4.66 2.33
CA ASN A 141 12.00 -6.10 2.57
C ASN A 141 11.06 -6.66 3.65
N GLN A 142 9.92 -5.98 3.90
CA GLN A 142 8.90 -6.48 4.80
C GLN A 142 7.88 -7.36 4.05
N PRO A 143 7.36 -8.44 4.66
CA PRO A 143 6.32 -9.28 4.05
C PRO A 143 4.92 -8.64 4.06
N GLY A 144 4.78 -7.53 4.79
CA GLY A 144 3.52 -6.84 5.03
C GLY A 144 3.70 -5.83 6.15
N TYR A 145 2.63 -5.09 6.44
CA TYR A 145 2.67 -4.00 7.43
C TYR A 145 1.51 -4.12 8.39
N SER A 146 1.78 -3.89 9.66
CA SER A 146 0.74 -3.88 10.70
C SER A 146 0.67 -2.53 11.39
N PHE A 147 -0.54 -2.14 11.76
CA PHE A 147 -0.81 -0.92 12.49
C PHE A 147 -1.99 -1.13 13.43
N THR A 148 -2.11 -0.25 14.42
CA THR A 148 -3.22 -0.26 15.37
C THR A 148 -4.33 0.64 14.86
N ILE A 149 -5.56 0.15 14.81
CA ILE A 149 -6.73 0.98 14.52
C ILE A 149 -6.85 2.01 15.65
N PRO A 150 -6.94 3.32 15.36
CA PRO A 150 -7.01 4.32 16.43
C PRO A 150 -8.18 4.07 17.38
N LYS A 151 -7.94 4.22 18.68
CA LYS A 151 -8.90 3.81 19.72
C LYS A 151 -10.13 4.71 19.73
N ASN A 152 -9.95 6.00 19.43
CA ASN A 152 -11.04 6.96 19.38
C ASN A 152 -11.77 7.00 18.03
N LEU A 153 -11.51 6.05 17.11
CA LEU A 153 -12.17 5.99 15.81
C LEU A 153 -13.68 5.72 15.96
N PRO A 154 -14.57 6.49 15.30
CA PRO A 154 -16.01 6.22 15.36
C PRO A 154 -16.38 4.84 14.80
N ASN A 155 -17.37 4.19 15.41
CA ASN A 155 -17.91 2.93 14.89
C ASN A 155 -18.48 3.08 13.49
N GLY A 156 -18.38 2.02 12.67
CA GLY A 156 -19.04 1.90 11.37
C GLY A 156 -18.12 1.32 10.30
N ASP A 157 -18.57 1.41 9.06
CA ASP A 157 -17.86 0.85 7.91
C ASP A 157 -16.76 1.78 7.40
N TYR A 158 -15.62 1.20 7.03
CA TYR A 158 -14.45 1.92 6.52
C TYR A 158 -13.80 1.20 5.35
N LEU A 159 -13.20 1.98 4.46
CA LEU A 159 -12.11 1.54 3.62
C LEU A 159 -10.77 1.77 4.33
N VAL A 160 -9.85 0.81 4.22
CA VAL A 160 -8.46 0.93 4.65
C VAL A 160 -7.58 0.84 3.41
N ARG A 161 -6.90 1.93 3.06
CA ARG A 161 -6.02 2.00 1.89
C ARG A 161 -4.58 1.93 2.35
N ILE A 162 -3.86 0.89 1.96
CA ILE A 162 -2.40 0.89 2.03
C ILE A 162 -1.83 1.44 0.73
N GLU A 163 -0.75 2.21 0.84
CA GLU A 163 0.11 2.51 -0.29
C GLU A 163 1.58 2.32 0.11
N GLN A 164 2.33 1.74 -0.81
CA GLN A 164 3.78 1.84 -0.81
C GLN A 164 4.21 2.72 -1.98
N ALA A 165 4.95 3.78 -1.68
CA ALA A 165 5.57 4.66 -2.66
C ALA A 165 7.02 4.22 -2.87
N ALA A 166 7.26 3.46 -3.94
CA ALA A 166 8.59 3.04 -4.36
C ALA A 166 9.31 4.19 -5.09
N LEU A 167 10.52 4.52 -4.62
CA LEU A 167 11.23 5.75 -5.01
C LEU A 167 12.49 5.49 -5.84
N HIS A 168 12.75 4.24 -6.21
CA HIS A 168 13.94 3.86 -6.98
C HIS A 168 14.02 4.50 -8.36
N ALA A 169 12.88 4.91 -8.94
CA ALA A 169 12.81 5.61 -10.22
C ALA A 169 12.25 7.04 -10.10
N ALA A 170 12.16 7.58 -8.88
CA ALA A 170 11.44 8.82 -8.58
C ALA A 170 12.20 10.12 -8.92
N SER A 171 13.37 10.04 -9.58
CA SER A 171 14.14 11.23 -9.97
C SER A 171 13.49 12.04 -11.09
N THR A 172 12.46 11.50 -11.75
CA THR A 172 11.67 12.17 -12.78
C THR A 172 10.21 12.19 -12.39
N PHE A 173 9.48 13.21 -12.86
CA PHE A 173 8.04 13.31 -12.64
C PHE A 173 7.32 12.06 -13.17
N GLY A 174 6.40 11.50 -12.38
CA GLY A 174 5.74 10.23 -12.69
C GLY A 174 6.61 8.98 -12.55
N GLY A 175 7.86 9.11 -12.09
CA GLY A 175 8.77 7.98 -11.88
C GLY A 175 8.54 7.22 -10.57
N ALA A 176 7.89 7.84 -9.57
CA ALA A 176 7.46 7.15 -8.36
C ALA A 176 6.41 6.08 -8.69
N GLN A 177 6.59 4.89 -8.11
CA GLN A 177 5.71 3.74 -8.35
C GLN A 177 4.88 3.44 -7.13
N TRP A 178 3.57 3.24 -7.31
CA TRP A 178 2.62 3.09 -6.23
C TRP A 178 1.97 1.73 -6.25
N TYR A 179 2.14 0.99 -5.15
CA TYR A 179 1.49 -0.30 -4.92
C TYR A 179 0.41 -0.10 -3.87
N ILE A 180 -0.85 -0.28 -4.28
CA ILE A 180 -2.02 0.17 -3.54
C ILE A 180 -3.00 -0.98 -3.42
N SER A 181 -3.72 -1.08 -2.29
CA SER A 181 -4.95 -1.85 -2.20
C SER A 181 -5.89 -1.24 -1.16
N CYS A 182 -7.18 -1.57 -1.25
CA CYS A 182 -8.22 -1.12 -0.32
C CYS A 182 -8.92 -2.31 0.34
N SER A 183 -8.81 -2.41 1.65
CA SER A 183 -9.55 -3.37 2.48
C SER A 183 -10.89 -2.80 2.93
N GLN A 184 -11.87 -3.67 3.17
CA GLN A 184 -13.18 -3.34 3.73
C GLN A 184 -13.27 -3.85 5.17
N ILE A 185 -13.56 -2.95 6.11
CA ILE A 185 -13.74 -3.29 7.52
C ILE A 185 -14.97 -2.64 8.13
N THR A 186 -15.54 -3.27 9.15
CA THR A 186 -16.51 -2.69 10.08
C THR A 186 -15.83 -2.54 11.43
N VAL A 187 -15.71 -1.30 11.91
CA VAL A 187 -15.10 -0.96 13.20
C VAL A 187 -16.18 -0.91 14.28
N THR A 188 -15.91 -1.60 15.39
CA THR A 188 -16.73 -1.60 16.62
C THR A 188 -15.90 -1.22 17.85
N GLY A 189 -16.55 -0.92 18.97
CA GLY A 189 -15.85 -0.57 20.23
C GLY A 189 -15.03 0.72 20.17
N GLY A 190 -15.33 1.58 19.20
CA GLY A 190 -14.68 2.86 18.96
C GLY A 190 -15.21 4.02 19.80
N GLY A 191 -14.62 5.20 19.59
CA GLY A 191 -14.91 6.43 20.33
C GLY A 191 -15.67 7.48 19.52
N SER A 192 -15.55 8.73 19.94
CA SER A 192 -16.18 9.91 19.32
C SER A 192 -15.16 10.87 18.69
N GLY A 193 -13.97 10.35 18.35
CA GLY A 193 -12.92 11.14 17.70
C GLY A 193 -13.36 11.68 16.35
N THR A 194 -12.76 12.79 15.94
CA THR A 194 -12.97 13.40 14.62
C THR A 194 -11.69 13.23 13.79
N PRO A 195 -11.65 12.26 12.85
CA PRO A 195 -10.46 12.03 12.05
C PRO A 195 -10.10 13.23 11.17
N GLY A 196 -8.80 13.55 11.09
CA GLY A 196 -8.30 14.60 10.22
C GLY A 196 -6.79 14.82 10.36
N PRO A 197 -6.17 15.59 9.45
CA PRO A 197 -6.78 16.29 8.31
C PRO A 197 -7.36 15.34 7.24
N LEU A 198 -8.46 15.74 6.61
CA LEU A 198 -9.10 14.98 5.52
C LEU A 198 -8.56 15.41 4.16
N VAL A 199 -8.36 14.43 3.26
CA VAL A 199 -7.89 14.63 1.89
C VAL A 199 -8.72 13.81 0.90
N SER A 200 -8.65 14.18 -0.38
CA SER A 200 -9.23 13.43 -1.49
C SER A 200 -8.18 12.51 -2.12
N ILE A 201 -8.58 11.34 -2.61
CA ILE A 201 -7.72 10.47 -3.41
C ILE A 201 -8.49 10.10 -4.69
N PRO A 202 -8.03 10.47 -5.91
CA PRO A 202 -6.89 11.35 -6.20
C PRO A 202 -7.09 12.79 -5.66
N GLY A 203 -5.99 13.55 -5.59
CA GLY A 203 -5.97 14.95 -5.13
C GLY A 203 -5.06 15.22 -3.93
N VAL A 204 -4.71 14.20 -3.15
CA VAL A 204 -3.74 14.32 -2.04
C VAL A 204 -2.32 14.60 -2.52
N TYR A 205 -1.98 14.17 -3.74
CA TYR A 205 -0.65 14.36 -4.35
C TYR A 205 -0.77 15.02 -5.72
N THR A 206 0.26 15.80 -6.03
CA THR A 206 0.47 16.46 -7.32
C THR A 206 1.55 15.77 -8.14
N GLY A 207 2.39 14.94 -7.51
CA GLY A 207 3.57 14.31 -8.11
C GLY A 207 4.83 15.17 -8.00
N ASN A 208 4.72 16.42 -7.52
CA ASN A 208 5.83 17.35 -7.35
C ASN A 208 6.28 17.45 -5.88
N GLU A 209 5.66 16.71 -4.97
CA GLU A 209 6.06 16.72 -3.56
C GLU A 209 7.53 16.30 -3.41
N PRO A 210 8.30 16.93 -2.51
CA PRO A 210 9.73 16.62 -2.35
C PRO A 210 10.01 15.19 -1.87
N GLY A 211 9.01 14.47 -1.37
CA GLY A 211 9.09 13.04 -1.03
C GLY A 211 8.66 12.09 -2.16
N ILE A 212 8.13 12.62 -3.27
CA ILE A 212 7.62 11.88 -4.44
C ILE A 212 8.48 12.13 -5.68
N LEU A 213 8.85 13.39 -5.97
CA LEU A 213 9.84 13.73 -7.00
C LEU A 213 11.20 13.93 -6.33
N ILE A 214 11.98 12.87 -6.28
CA ILE A 214 13.21 12.81 -5.48
C ILE A 214 14.23 11.84 -6.09
N ASN A 215 15.49 12.28 -6.18
CA ASN A 215 16.61 11.37 -6.42
C ASN A 215 17.14 10.87 -5.08
N ILE A 216 16.95 9.57 -4.80
CA ILE A 216 17.39 8.94 -3.54
C ILE A 216 18.86 8.50 -3.55
N TYR A 217 19.54 8.60 -4.70
CA TYR A 217 20.89 8.06 -4.90
C TYR A 217 21.99 9.12 -4.83
N TYR A 218 21.88 10.20 -5.61
CA TYR A 218 22.93 11.23 -5.65
C TYR A 218 22.42 12.61 -6.10
N PRO A 219 22.75 13.69 -5.36
CA PRO A 219 23.28 13.66 -4.00
C PRO A 219 22.26 13.00 -3.06
N ILE A 220 22.72 12.25 -2.05
CA ILE A 220 21.82 11.61 -1.08
C ILE A 220 21.03 12.71 -0.34
N PRO A 221 19.69 12.60 -0.25
CA PRO A 221 18.86 13.60 0.42
C PRO A 221 19.28 13.83 1.88
N LYS A 222 19.39 15.10 2.28
CA LYS A 222 19.70 15.46 3.67
C LYS A 222 18.55 15.20 4.63
N THR A 223 17.34 15.36 4.12
CA THR A 223 16.07 15.22 4.83
C THR A 223 15.09 14.55 3.88
N TYR A 224 14.14 13.80 4.43
CA TYR A 224 13.02 13.24 3.67
C TYR A 224 11.69 13.80 4.22
N THR A 225 10.81 14.23 3.32
CA THR A 225 9.47 14.71 3.68
C THR A 225 8.45 13.65 3.32
N GLN A 226 7.78 13.07 4.31
CA GLN A 226 6.72 12.11 4.07
C GLN A 226 5.56 12.78 3.30
N PRO A 227 5.09 12.23 2.16
CA PRO A 227 3.97 12.80 1.45
C PRO A 227 2.63 12.58 2.18
N GLY A 228 1.70 13.51 1.97
CA GLY A 228 0.32 13.44 2.49
C GLY A 228 0.12 14.12 3.85
N PRO A 229 -1.10 14.10 4.40
CA PRO A 229 -1.41 14.75 5.67
C PRO A 229 -0.66 14.11 6.83
N SER A 230 -0.66 14.78 7.99
CA SER A 230 -0.19 14.19 9.25
C SER A 230 -0.99 12.95 9.64
N VAL A 231 -0.37 12.03 10.38
CA VAL A 231 -1.08 10.89 10.98
C VAL A 231 -2.09 11.39 12.01
N TRP A 232 -3.33 10.94 11.88
CA TRP A 232 -4.34 11.05 12.91
C TRP A 232 -4.17 9.90 13.91
N SER A 233 -3.83 10.22 15.16
CA SER A 233 -3.52 9.22 16.18
C SER A 233 -4.75 8.67 16.94
N GLY A 234 -5.90 9.33 16.81
CA GLY A 234 -7.19 8.95 17.39
C GLY A 234 -7.13 8.51 18.85
#